data_AF-A0A6L7RVU3-F1
#
_entry.id   AF-A0A6L7RVU3-F1
#
_cell.length_a   1.000
_cell.length_b   1.000
_cell.length_c   1.000
_cell.angle_alpha   90.00
_cell.angle_beta   90.00
_cell.angle_gamma   90.00
#
_symmetry.space_group_name_H-M   'P 1'
#
loop_
_entity.id
_entity.type
_entity.pdbx_description
1 polymer ?
#
loop_
_entity_poly.entity_id
_entity_poly.type
_entity_poly.pdbx_seq_one_letter_code
_entity_poly.pdbx_strand_id
1 'polypeptide(L)'
;MSSDRIIERVINGDQAVGVYRPREGWTDVPPANAIMLSGSFRPLHRAHRTLLNIGVHVSGKNLTPCFELSVKNVEKPDIVVAELQERVAQFTLAGDTVVITQAATFLEKARLMPGTTFVIGYDTAIRLFDDRFYSDSHAASPSISAMSELRNLGSSFIVGGRRDAEGRFRTVRDVEVPAGFESLLLEIPEHMFSDPISSTQIRERRTVE
;
A
#
# COMPACT_ATOMS: atom_id res chain seq x y z
N MET A 1 12.92 -19.19 -9.43
CA MET A 1 12.01 -19.09 -10.61
C MET A 1 12.37 -17.81 -11.38
N SER A 2 12.13 -17.74 -12.70
CA SER A 2 12.31 -16.47 -13.43
C SER A 2 11.24 -15.46 -13.00
N SER A 3 11.55 -14.16 -13.11
CA SER A 3 10.60 -13.06 -12.85
C SER A 3 9.32 -13.24 -13.65
N ASP A 4 9.47 -13.53 -14.94
CA ASP A 4 8.36 -13.54 -15.90
C ASP A 4 7.35 -14.62 -15.55
N ARG A 5 7.83 -15.80 -15.16
CA ARG A 5 6.95 -16.91 -14.76
C ARG A 5 6.16 -16.59 -13.49
N ILE A 6 6.73 -15.88 -12.51
CA ILE A 6 5.98 -15.49 -11.31
C ILE A 6 4.95 -14.40 -11.66
N ILE A 7 5.38 -13.38 -12.39
CA ILE A 7 4.54 -12.26 -12.80
C ILE A 7 3.32 -12.75 -13.60
N GLU A 8 3.53 -13.61 -14.60
CA GLU A 8 2.45 -14.20 -15.40
C GLU A 8 1.49 -15.03 -14.56
N ARG A 9 1.99 -15.88 -13.66
CA ARG A 9 1.13 -16.68 -12.77
C ARG A 9 0.30 -15.83 -11.83
N VAL A 10 0.86 -14.73 -11.32
CA VAL A 10 0.09 -13.79 -10.49
C VAL A 10 -0.95 -13.05 -11.31
N ILE A 11 -0.65 -12.65 -12.55
CA ILE A 11 -1.62 -12.03 -13.45
C ILE A 11 -2.77 -13.00 -13.80
N ASN A 12 -2.46 -14.25 -14.13
CA ASN A 12 -3.44 -15.27 -14.52
C ASN A 12 -4.27 -15.80 -13.34
N GLY A 13 -3.81 -15.58 -12.10
CA GLY A 13 -4.48 -16.08 -10.90
C GLY A 13 -4.06 -17.48 -10.48
N ASP A 14 -3.07 -18.05 -11.16
CA ASP A 14 -2.44 -19.34 -10.81
C ASP A 14 -1.59 -19.25 -9.54
N GLN A 15 -1.35 -18.04 -9.05
CA GLN A 15 -0.58 -17.75 -7.85
C GLN A 15 -1.12 -16.47 -7.19
N ALA A 16 -1.41 -16.53 -5.90
CA ALA A 16 -2.01 -15.40 -5.19
C ALA A 16 -1.03 -14.23 -4.96
N VAL A 17 0.26 -14.53 -4.86
CA VAL A 17 1.31 -13.59 -4.47
C VAL A 17 2.64 -13.90 -5.15
N GLY A 18 3.33 -12.89 -5.64
CA GLY A 18 4.72 -12.98 -6.09
C GLY A 18 5.57 -12.01 -5.31
N VAL A 19 6.69 -12.45 -4.76
CA VAL A 19 7.58 -11.60 -3.96
C VAL A 19 8.96 -11.58 -4.59
N TYR A 20 9.48 -10.38 -4.84
CA TYR A 20 10.89 -10.16 -5.10
C TYR A 20 11.57 -9.71 -3.82
N ARG A 21 12.60 -10.45 -3.41
CA ARG A 21 13.48 -10.09 -2.30
C ARG A 21 14.87 -9.72 -2.84
N PRO A 22 15.45 -8.59 -2.44
CA PRO A 22 16.82 -8.26 -2.78
C PRO A 22 17.76 -9.40 -2.40
N ARG A 23 18.66 -9.78 -3.32
CA ARG A 23 19.66 -10.87 -3.16
C ARG A 23 19.11 -12.30 -3.11
N GLU A 24 17.84 -12.52 -2.77
CA GLU A 24 17.19 -13.84 -2.75
C GLU A 24 16.42 -14.13 -4.04
N GLY A 25 15.97 -13.09 -4.75
CA GLY A 25 15.20 -13.21 -5.99
C GLY A 25 13.72 -13.47 -5.75
N TRP A 26 13.11 -14.23 -6.66
CA TRP A 26 11.66 -14.42 -6.75
C TRP A 26 11.16 -15.66 -6.01
N THR A 27 10.07 -15.49 -5.26
CA THR A 27 9.40 -16.50 -4.43
C THR A 27 7.90 -16.24 -4.36
N ASP A 28 7.13 -17.26 -3.98
CA ASP A 28 5.69 -17.23 -3.71
C ASP A 28 5.38 -17.17 -2.20
N VAL A 29 6.40 -17.09 -1.35
CA VAL A 29 6.23 -16.99 0.11
C VAL A 29 6.08 -15.51 0.50
N PRO A 30 4.95 -15.09 1.09
CA PRO A 30 4.78 -13.72 1.56
C PRO A 30 5.80 -13.30 2.64
N PRO A 31 6.13 -12.00 2.78
CA PRO A 31 6.94 -11.52 3.89
C PRO A 31 6.20 -11.72 5.23
N ALA A 32 6.89 -12.30 6.21
CA ALA A 32 6.40 -12.34 7.59
C ALA A 32 6.57 -10.95 8.25
N ASN A 33 5.65 -10.60 9.15
CA ASN A 33 5.65 -9.32 9.87
C ASN A 33 5.81 -8.12 8.92
N ALA A 34 5.00 -8.06 7.86
CA ALA A 34 5.15 -7.08 6.81
C ALA A 34 4.74 -5.67 7.26
N ILE A 35 5.50 -4.67 6.83
CA ILE A 35 5.06 -3.29 6.74
C ILE A 35 5.09 -2.84 5.29
N MET A 36 3.96 -2.37 4.79
CA MET A 36 3.71 -2.34 3.36
C MET A 36 3.15 -1.01 2.89
N LEU A 37 3.79 -0.40 1.89
CA LEU A 37 3.22 0.70 1.13
C LEU A 37 2.66 0.12 -0.18
N SER A 38 1.33 0.12 -0.31
CA SER A 38 0.65 -0.28 -1.54
C SER A 38 0.45 0.94 -2.44
N GLY A 39 0.67 0.78 -3.74
CA GLY A 39 0.52 1.89 -4.67
C GLY A 39 0.67 1.49 -6.13
N SER A 40 0.28 2.41 -7.02
CA SER A 40 0.47 2.19 -8.46
C SER A 40 1.91 2.39 -8.92
N PHE A 41 2.71 3.16 -8.16
CA PHE A 41 4.13 3.46 -8.39
C PHE A 41 4.47 3.86 -9.84
N ARG A 42 3.76 4.89 -10.33
CA ARG A 42 3.96 5.44 -11.67
C ARG A 42 4.47 6.90 -11.65
N PRO A 43 5.75 7.17 -11.37
CA PRO A 43 6.81 6.23 -10.99
C PRO A 43 6.98 6.10 -9.46
N LEU A 44 7.78 5.11 -9.03
CA LEU A 44 8.42 5.10 -7.72
C LEU A 44 9.29 6.34 -7.55
N HIS A 45 9.30 6.93 -6.35
CA HIS A 45 10.06 8.13 -6.05
C HIS A 45 10.45 8.19 -4.57
N ARG A 46 11.33 9.14 -4.23
CA ARG A 46 11.88 9.31 -2.87
C ARG A 46 10.80 9.35 -1.79
N ALA A 47 9.74 10.14 -1.98
CA ALA A 47 8.70 10.26 -0.94
C ALA A 47 8.03 8.92 -0.58
N HIS A 48 7.87 7.97 -1.53
CA HIS A 48 7.37 6.62 -1.22
C HIS A 48 8.33 5.86 -0.29
N ARG A 49 9.63 5.87 -0.60
CA ARG A 49 10.66 5.20 0.22
C ARG A 49 10.79 5.86 1.59
N THR A 50 10.77 7.20 1.64
CA THR A 50 10.77 7.97 2.88
C THR A 50 9.55 7.60 3.74
N LEU A 51 8.35 7.58 3.16
CA LEU A 51 7.12 7.25 3.87
C LEU A 51 7.16 5.84 4.47
N LEU A 52 7.58 4.83 3.68
CA LEU A 52 7.72 3.46 4.17
C LEU A 52 8.77 3.36 5.29
N ASN A 53 9.93 4.00 5.14
CA ASN A 53 10.99 3.98 6.14
C ASN A 53 10.57 4.65 7.45
N ILE A 54 9.87 5.78 7.38
CA ILE A 54 9.31 6.43 8.58
C ILE A 54 8.25 5.54 9.22
N GLY A 55 7.41 4.89 8.41
CA GLY A 55 6.46 3.91 8.91
C GLY A 55 7.13 2.80 9.72
N VAL A 56 8.25 2.25 9.23
CA VAL A 56 9.04 1.24 9.97
C VAL A 56 9.47 1.80 11.33
N HIS A 57 10.04 3.01 11.34
CA HIS A 57 10.52 3.64 12.57
C HIS A 57 9.39 3.90 13.58
N VAL A 58 8.29 4.49 13.12
CA VAL A 58 7.12 4.84 13.93
C VAL A 58 6.42 3.58 14.46
N SER A 59 6.47 2.46 13.73
CA SER A 59 5.83 1.22 14.16
C SER A 59 6.39 0.68 15.49
N GLY A 60 7.65 0.99 15.82
CA GLY A 60 8.37 0.45 16.99
C GLY A 60 8.52 -1.08 16.98
N LYS A 61 8.26 -1.73 15.83
CA LYS A 61 8.25 -3.19 15.66
C LYS A 61 9.34 -3.61 14.67
N ASN A 62 9.80 -4.85 14.78
CA ASN A 62 10.70 -5.44 13.80
C ASN A 62 9.89 -5.97 12.59
N LEU A 63 9.53 -5.06 11.68
CA LEU A 63 8.72 -5.35 10.50
C LEU A 63 9.57 -5.37 9.23
N THR A 64 9.22 -6.25 8.29
CA THR A 64 9.87 -6.34 6.98
C THR A 64 9.28 -5.30 6.03
N PRO A 65 10.03 -4.26 5.59
CA PRO A 65 9.51 -3.28 4.67
C PRO A 65 9.34 -3.87 3.27
N CYS A 66 8.18 -3.67 2.67
CA CYS A 66 7.92 -4.01 1.29
C CYS A 66 7.01 -2.98 0.60
N PHE A 67 7.14 -2.89 -0.72
CA PHE A 67 6.16 -2.24 -1.57
C PHE A 67 5.17 -3.27 -2.11
N GLU A 68 3.97 -2.82 -2.47
CA GLU A 68 2.96 -3.71 -3.04
C GLU A 68 2.31 -3.14 -4.29
N LEU A 69 2.29 -3.98 -5.32
CA LEU A 69 1.65 -3.75 -6.60
C LEU A 69 0.49 -4.73 -6.78
N SER A 70 -0.74 -4.22 -6.72
CA SER A 70 -1.89 -5.01 -7.14
C SER A 70 -2.03 -5.01 -8.66
N VAL A 71 -2.20 -6.19 -9.25
CA VAL A 71 -2.50 -6.39 -10.68
C VAL A 71 -3.90 -5.89 -11.00
N LYS A 72 -4.85 -6.14 -10.10
CA LYS A 72 -6.23 -5.65 -10.20
C LYS A 72 -6.34 -4.29 -9.55
N ASN A 73 -6.99 -3.35 -10.21
CA ASN A 73 -7.33 -2.08 -9.61
C ASN A 73 -8.83 -1.86 -9.74
N VAL A 74 -9.52 -1.58 -8.64
CA VAL A 74 -10.97 -1.35 -8.60
C VAL A 74 -11.39 -0.27 -9.60
N GLU A 75 -10.50 0.68 -9.91
CA GLU A 75 -10.80 1.86 -10.74
C GLU A 75 -10.17 1.82 -12.16
N LYS A 76 -9.38 0.80 -12.53
CA LYS A 76 -8.62 0.77 -13.81
C LYS A 76 -8.64 -0.61 -14.47
N PRO A 77 -8.52 -0.68 -15.81
CA PRO A 77 -8.32 -1.96 -16.49
C PRO A 77 -7.08 -2.69 -15.94
N ASP A 78 -7.12 -4.02 -15.98
CA ASP A 78 -6.06 -4.87 -15.46
C ASP A 78 -4.70 -4.52 -16.08
N ILE A 79 -3.66 -4.55 -15.24
CA ILE A 79 -2.29 -4.25 -15.66
C ILE A 79 -1.80 -5.37 -16.59
N VAL A 80 -1.40 -5.02 -17.81
CA VAL A 80 -0.77 -5.96 -18.74
C VAL A 80 0.63 -6.36 -18.25
N VAL A 81 1.09 -7.57 -18.60
CA VAL A 81 2.37 -8.16 -18.15
C VAL A 81 3.55 -7.18 -18.34
N ALA A 82 3.68 -6.59 -19.52
CA ALA A 82 4.77 -5.67 -19.84
C ALA A 82 4.81 -4.46 -18.91
N GLU A 83 3.65 -3.88 -18.61
CA GLU A 83 3.54 -2.73 -17.72
C GLU A 83 3.86 -3.11 -16.27
N LEU A 84 3.44 -4.30 -15.82
CA LEU A 84 3.79 -4.77 -14.49
C LEU A 84 5.30 -5.01 -14.36
N GLN A 85 5.92 -5.62 -15.37
CA GLN A 85 7.38 -5.81 -15.43
C GLN A 85 8.13 -4.48 -15.32
N GLU A 86 7.70 -3.45 -16.07
CA GLU A 86 8.30 -2.11 -15.99
C GLU A 86 8.20 -1.49 -14.59
N ARG A 87 7.05 -1.63 -13.92
CA ARG A 87 6.87 -1.11 -12.56
C ARG A 87 7.70 -1.87 -11.55
N VAL A 88 7.73 -3.19 -11.67
CA VAL A 88 8.52 -4.09 -10.81
C VAL A 88 10.01 -3.81 -10.96
N ALA A 89 10.48 -3.53 -12.18
CA ALA A 89 11.88 -3.24 -12.46
C ALA A 89 12.42 -2.07 -11.59
N GLN A 90 11.60 -1.05 -11.33
CA GLN A 90 11.96 0.10 -10.49
C GLN A 90 12.38 -0.32 -9.08
N PHE A 91 11.73 -1.33 -8.49
CA PHE A 91 12.07 -1.86 -7.16
C PHE A 91 13.31 -2.73 -7.20
N THR A 92 13.43 -3.60 -8.22
CA THR A 92 14.60 -4.47 -8.37
C THR A 92 15.89 -3.67 -8.56
N LEU A 93 15.84 -2.57 -9.32
CA LEU A 93 16.96 -1.64 -9.52
C LEU A 93 17.27 -0.83 -8.25
N ALA A 94 16.24 -0.47 -7.48
CA ALA A 94 16.38 0.29 -6.24
C ALA A 94 16.84 -0.56 -5.04
N GLY A 95 16.85 -1.89 -5.18
CA GLY A 95 17.17 -2.83 -4.11
C GLY A 95 16.07 -2.97 -3.06
N ASP A 96 14.82 -2.74 -3.43
CA ASP A 96 13.67 -2.79 -2.53
C ASP A 96 12.86 -4.09 -2.72
N THR A 97 12.28 -4.61 -1.62
CA THR A 97 11.34 -5.74 -1.67
C THR A 97 10.02 -5.29 -2.29
N VAL A 98 9.51 -6.03 -3.27
CA VAL A 98 8.17 -5.79 -3.87
C VAL A 98 7.34 -7.06 -3.85
N VAL A 99 6.08 -6.89 -3.43
CA VAL A 99 5.03 -7.90 -3.45
C VAL A 99 4.07 -7.57 -4.58
N ILE A 100 3.72 -8.57 -5.38
CA ILE A 100 2.69 -8.48 -6.41
C ILE A 100 1.52 -9.33 -5.97
N THR A 101 0.30 -8.79 -6.01
CA THR A 101 -0.91 -9.53 -5.66
C THR A 101 -2.02 -9.28 -6.67
N GLN A 102 -3.09 -10.07 -6.63
CA GLN A 102 -4.38 -9.69 -7.24
C GLN A 102 -5.31 -8.95 -6.28
N ALA A 103 -4.89 -8.70 -5.05
CA ALA A 103 -5.73 -8.15 -4.00
C ALA A 103 -5.90 -6.64 -4.23
N ALA A 104 -7.09 -6.21 -4.63
CA ALA A 104 -7.38 -4.82 -4.92
C ALA A 104 -7.54 -3.99 -3.63
N THR A 105 -8.09 -4.58 -2.56
CA THR A 105 -8.36 -3.90 -1.29
C THR A 105 -7.32 -4.20 -0.21
N PHE A 106 -7.25 -3.39 0.85
CA PHE A 106 -6.41 -3.70 2.03
C PHE A 106 -6.86 -4.96 2.75
N LEU A 107 -8.17 -5.23 2.79
CA LEU A 107 -8.72 -6.42 3.43
C LEU A 107 -8.27 -7.69 2.70
N GLU A 108 -8.34 -7.71 1.36
CA GLU A 108 -7.84 -8.84 0.57
C GLU A 108 -6.32 -9.04 0.77
N LYS A 109 -5.54 -7.96 0.83
CA LYS A 109 -4.10 -8.03 1.12
C LYS A 109 -3.84 -8.60 2.51
N ALA A 110 -4.62 -8.22 3.52
CA ALA A 110 -4.50 -8.73 4.88
C ALA A 110 -4.91 -10.21 5.00
N ARG A 111 -5.85 -10.69 4.18
CA ARG A 111 -6.18 -12.11 4.09
C ARG A 111 -5.03 -12.93 3.51
N LEU A 112 -4.30 -12.38 2.53
CA LEU A 112 -3.10 -13.01 1.96
C LEU A 112 -1.89 -12.92 2.90
N MET A 113 -1.80 -11.84 3.68
CA MET A 113 -0.68 -11.51 4.57
C MET A 113 -1.20 -11.02 5.93
N PRO A 114 -1.66 -11.94 6.81
CA PRO A 114 -2.12 -11.57 8.13
C PRO A 114 -1.04 -10.87 8.96
N GLY A 115 -1.44 -9.94 9.82
CA GLY A 115 -0.53 -9.16 10.65
C GLY A 115 0.16 -7.99 9.94
N THR A 116 -0.18 -7.72 8.67
CA THR A 116 0.41 -6.62 7.91
C THR A 116 0.08 -5.26 8.51
N THR A 117 1.09 -4.41 8.68
CA THR A 117 0.91 -2.97 8.90
C THR A 117 0.98 -2.24 7.56
N PHE A 118 -0.08 -1.51 7.20
CA PHE A 118 -0.12 -0.74 5.96
C PHE A 118 0.30 0.70 6.20
N VAL A 119 1.25 1.20 5.43
CA VAL A 119 1.59 2.62 5.42
C VAL A 119 0.77 3.30 4.34
N ILE A 120 0.03 4.34 4.69
CA ILE A 120 -0.88 5.04 3.78
C ILE A 120 -0.77 6.56 3.95
N GLY A 121 -1.21 7.31 2.93
CA GLY A 121 -1.36 8.76 3.04
C GLY A 121 -2.74 9.15 3.58
N TYR A 122 -2.86 10.41 4.00
CA TYR A 122 -4.11 11.00 4.50
C TYR A 122 -5.32 10.78 3.57
N ASP A 123 -5.17 10.98 2.26
CA ASP A 123 -6.29 10.83 1.30
C ASP A 123 -6.83 9.39 1.22
N THR A 124 -5.99 8.40 1.55
CA THR A 124 -6.40 7.00 1.65
C THR A 124 -7.04 6.73 3.01
N ALA A 125 -6.52 7.33 4.07
CA ALA A 125 -7.04 7.14 5.43
C ALA A 125 -8.49 7.61 5.57
N ILE A 126 -8.84 8.76 4.98
CA ILE A 126 -10.23 9.28 5.00
C ILE A 126 -11.25 8.37 4.28
N ARG A 127 -10.79 7.40 3.48
CA ARG A 127 -11.65 6.47 2.75
C ARG A 127 -11.86 5.14 3.48
N LEU A 128 -11.11 4.86 4.55
CA LEU A 128 -11.16 3.56 5.24
C LEU A 128 -12.53 3.26 5.87
N PHE A 129 -13.23 4.31 6.31
CA PHE A 129 -14.55 4.20 6.95
C PHE A 129 -15.69 4.70 6.04
N ASP A 130 -15.43 4.84 4.75
CA ASP A 130 -16.42 5.27 3.76
C ASP A 130 -16.96 4.05 2.99
N ASP A 131 -18.22 3.71 3.25
CA ASP A 131 -18.90 2.54 2.69
C ASP A 131 -18.92 2.53 1.15
N ARG A 132 -18.76 3.68 0.48
CA ARG A 132 -18.72 3.77 -1.00
C ARG A 132 -17.54 3.02 -1.59
N PHE A 133 -16.47 2.79 -0.82
CA PHE A 133 -15.29 2.03 -1.25
C PHE A 133 -15.43 0.51 -1.01
N TYR A 134 -16.59 0.05 -0.54
CA TYR A 134 -16.88 -1.34 -0.21
C TYR A 134 -18.16 -1.84 -0.89
N SER A 135 -18.42 -1.34 -2.11
CA SER A 135 -19.66 -1.62 -2.88
C SER A 135 -19.96 -3.10 -3.12
N ASP A 136 -18.93 -3.95 -3.06
CA ASP A 136 -19.05 -5.40 -3.29
C ASP A 136 -19.51 -6.17 -2.03
N SER A 137 -19.72 -5.48 -0.91
CA SER A 137 -20.21 -6.06 0.33
C SER A 137 -21.72 -5.90 0.48
N HIS A 138 -22.38 -6.95 0.96
CA HIS A 138 -23.81 -6.93 1.30
C HIS A 138 -24.10 -6.59 2.77
N ALA A 139 -23.07 -6.24 3.55
CA ALA A 139 -23.25 -5.85 4.94
C ALA A 139 -23.99 -4.50 5.05
N ALA A 140 -24.72 -4.30 6.15
CA ALA A 140 -25.38 -3.01 6.42
C ALA A 140 -24.38 -1.86 6.71
N SER A 141 -23.17 -2.21 7.19
CA SER A 141 -22.05 -1.28 7.38
C SER A 141 -20.75 -1.90 6.83
N PRO A 142 -20.56 -1.90 5.51
CA PRO A 142 -19.44 -2.56 4.84
C PRO A 142 -18.06 -2.19 5.36
N SER A 143 -17.77 -0.89 5.53
CA SER A 143 -16.47 -0.41 5.98
C SER A 143 -16.15 -0.87 7.41
N ILE A 144 -17.13 -0.82 8.31
CA ILE A 144 -17.01 -1.30 9.69
C ILE A 144 -16.73 -2.81 9.73
N SER A 145 -17.42 -3.58 8.90
CA SER A 145 -17.18 -5.02 8.79
C SER A 145 -15.75 -5.31 8.30
N ALA A 146 -15.30 -4.59 7.28
CA ALA A 146 -13.95 -4.73 6.74
C ALA A 146 -12.87 -4.35 7.78
N MET A 147 -13.06 -3.25 8.51
CA MET A 147 -12.13 -2.81 9.56
C MET A 147 -12.11 -3.78 10.74
N SER A 148 -13.25 -4.37 11.09
CA SER A 148 -13.32 -5.41 12.12
C SER A 148 -12.52 -6.64 11.73
N GLU A 149 -12.63 -7.07 10.47
CA GLU A 149 -11.87 -8.22 9.96
C GLU A 149 -10.37 -7.91 9.86
N LEU A 150 -9.99 -6.72 9.37
CA LEU A 150 -8.60 -6.25 9.38
C LEU A 150 -7.99 -6.31 10.79
N ARG A 151 -8.74 -5.85 11.80
CA ARG A 151 -8.32 -5.94 13.21
C ARG A 151 -8.12 -7.38 13.64
N ASN A 152 -9.05 -8.28 13.30
CA ASN A 152 -8.96 -9.70 13.67
C ASN A 152 -7.81 -10.42 12.97
N LEU A 153 -7.44 -9.98 11.75
CA LEU A 153 -6.25 -10.43 11.02
C LEU A 153 -4.95 -9.83 11.59
N GLY A 154 -5.02 -8.98 12.63
CA GLY A 154 -3.86 -8.33 13.24
C GLY A 154 -3.28 -7.19 12.41
N SER A 155 -4.01 -6.70 11.40
CA SER A 155 -3.58 -5.60 10.55
C SER A 155 -3.82 -4.24 11.20
N SER A 156 -3.01 -3.27 10.78
CA SER A 156 -3.05 -1.88 11.27
C SER A 156 -2.60 -0.92 10.17
N PHE A 157 -2.80 0.37 10.39
CA PHE A 157 -2.45 1.44 9.47
C PHE A 157 -1.51 2.44 10.13
N ILE A 158 -0.48 2.86 9.41
CA ILE A 158 0.36 4.00 9.77
C ILE A 158 0.08 5.10 8.73
N VAL A 159 -0.34 6.27 9.21
CA VAL A 159 -0.90 7.34 8.37
C VAL A 159 0.07 8.51 8.29
N GLY A 160 0.59 8.76 7.08
CA GLY A 160 1.30 9.98 6.74
C GLY A 160 0.34 11.14 6.48
N GLY A 161 0.57 12.27 7.16
CA GLY A 161 -0.20 13.49 6.94
C GLY A 161 0.06 14.14 5.58
N ARG A 162 -0.79 15.11 5.22
CA ARG A 162 -0.71 15.86 3.95
C ARG A 162 -1.04 17.33 4.18
N ARG A 163 -0.36 18.24 3.48
CA ARG A 163 -0.79 19.65 3.41
C ARG A 163 -1.95 19.81 2.42
N ASP A 164 -3.03 20.45 2.85
CA ASP A 164 -4.14 20.85 1.97
C ASP A 164 -3.80 22.11 1.14
N ALA A 165 -4.72 22.52 0.26
CA ALA A 165 -4.52 23.69 -0.61
C ALA A 165 -4.42 25.01 0.18
N GLU A 166 -4.94 25.04 1.40
CA GLU A 166 -4.85 26.18 2.33
C GLU A 166 -3.58 26.14 3.20
N GLY A 167 -2.71 25.13 3.02
CA GLY A 167 -1.44 24.98 3.72
C GLY A 167 -1.55 24.31 5.11
N ARG A 168 -2.75 23.90 5.54
CA ARG A 168 -2.93 23.20 6.82
C ARG A 168 -2.47 21.76 6.70
N PHE A 169 -1.76 21.28 7.71
CA PHE A 169 -1.31 19.90 7.77
C PHE A 169 -2.42 19.01 8.34
N ARG A 170 -2.96 18.13 7.51
CA ARG A 170 -3.99 17.15 7.87
C ARG A 170 -3.36 15.86 8.36
N THR A 171 -3.88 15.33 9.44
CA THR A 171 -3.36 14.16 10.16
C THR A 171 -4.46 13.12 10.36
N VAL A 172 -4.14 11.98 10.98
CA VAL A 172 -5.15 10.99 11.36
C VAL A 172 -6.24 11.57 12.27
N ARG A 173 -5.96 12.65 13.01
CA ARG A 173 -6.92 13.31 13.91
C ARG A 173 -8.03 14.03 13.16
N ASP A 174 -7.84 14.31 11.87
CA ASP A 174 -8.85 14.87 10.98
C ASP A 174 -9.70 13.78 10.30
N VAL A 175 -9.41 12.49 10.53
CA VAL A 175 -10.18 11.37 9.98
C VAL A 175 -11.34 11.04 10.92
N GLU A 176 -12.54 10.90 10.36
CA GLU A 176 -13.71 10.42 11.11
C GLU A 176 -13.56 8.92 11.39
N VAL A 177 -13.00 8.59 12.57
CA VAL A 177 -12.80 7.20 13.01
C VAL A 177 -13.96 6.78 13.92
N PRO A 178 -14.73 5.73 13.58
CA PRO A 178 -15.76 5.17 14.45
C PRO A 178 -15.17 4.63 15.76
N ALA A 179 -15.94 4.76 16.84
CA ALA A 179 -15.53 4.35 18.17
C ALA A 179 -15.05 2.88 18.22
N GLY A 180 -13.89 2.64 18.80
CA GLY A 180 -13.29 1.31 18.94
C GLY A 180 -12.34 0.89 17.81
N PHE A 181 -12.10 1.77 16.83
CA PHE A 181 -11.12 1.55 15.75
C PHE A 181 -9.91 2.48 15.81
N GLU A 182 -9.81 3.34 16.81
CA GLU A 182 -8.72 4.31 16.97
C GLU A 182 -7.36 3.61 17.04
N SER A 183 -7.30 2.46 17.71
CA SER A 183 -6.06 1.66 17.83
C SER A 183 -5.58 1.04 16.51
N LEU A 184 -6.41 1.02 15.46
CA LEU A 184 -6.00 0.54 14.15
C LEU A 184 -5.13 1.54 13.41
N LEU A 185 -5.20 2.83 13.75
CA LEU A 185 -4.48 3.89 13.04
C LEU A 185 -3.41 4.50 13.94
N LEU A 186 -2.20 4.62 13.41
CA LEU A 186 -1.08 5.28 14.05
C LEU A 186 -0.61 6.46 13.21
N GLU A 187 -0.47 7.63 13.81
CA GLU A 187 -0.05 8.86 13.12
C GLU A 187 1.47 8.86 12.88
N ILE A 188 1.90 9.28 11.68
CA ILE A 188 3.25 9.78 11.46
C ILE A 188 3.29 11.27 11.82
N PRO A 189 4.11 11.70 12.80
CA PRO A 189 4.22 13.11 13.16
C PRO A 189 4.67 14.00 11.99
N GLU A 190 4.11 15.22 11.88
CA GLU A 190 4.42 16.18 10.81
C GLU A 190 5.91 16.43 10.62
N HIS A 191 6.66 16.57 11.71
CA HIS A 191 8.10 16.85 11.67
C HIS A 191 8.91 15.70 11.05
N MET A 192 8.37 14.48 10.98
CA MET A 192 9.01 13.34 10.33
C MET A 192 8.70 13.28 8.83
N PHE A 193 7.50 13.68 8.41
CA PHE A 193 7.06 13.55 7.01
C PHE A 193 6.25 14.78 6.56
N SER A 194 6.90 15.66 5.78
CA SER A 194 6.23 16.81 5.14
C SER A 194 6.54 16.93 3.63
N ASP A 195 6.97 15.84 3.00
CA ASP A 195 7.42 15.84 1.60
C ASP A 195 6.26 16.19 0.62
N PRO A 196 6.38 17.25 -0.21
CA PRO A 196 5.29 17.72 -1.06
C PRO A 196 5.20 17.02 -2.43
N ILE A 197 6.00 15.98 -2.69
CA ILE A 197 6.18 15.39 -4.03
C ILE A 197 5.22 14.21 -4.25
N SER A 198 4.38 14.31 -5.30
CA SER A 198 3.53 13.23 -5.80
C SER A 198 3.98 12.70 -7.16
N SER A 199 3.66 11.43 -7.48
CA SER A 199 3.93 10.85 -8.81
C SER A 199 3.29 11.65 -9.96
N THR A 200 2.13 12.28 -9.74
CA THR A 200 1.45 13.10 -10.76
C THR A 200 2.29 14.30 -11.16
N GLN A 201 2.81 15.05 -10.20
CA GLN A 201 3.70 16.20 -10.46
C GLN A 201 4.98 15.80 -11.19
N ILE A 202 5.51 14.58 -10.93
CA ILE A 202 6.70 14.08 -11.64
C ILE A 202 6.38 13.79 -13.11
N ARG A 203 5.22 13.22 -13.41
CA ARG A 203 4.79 12.94 -14.80
C ARG A 203 4.61 14.24 -15.59
N GLU A 204 3.98 15.25 -14.98
CA GLU A 204 3.78 16.56 -15.59
C GLU A 204 5.11 17.23 -15.94
N ARG A 205 6.10 17.17 -15.03
CA ARG A 205 7.44 17.74 -15.28
C ARG A 205 8.20 17.04 -16.41
N ARG A 206 8.02 15.74 -16.60
CA ARG A 206 8.67 14.96 -17.67
C ARG A 206 8.05 15.13 -19.06
N THR A 207 6.87 15.76 -19.15
CA THR A 207 6.18 15.98 -20.45
C THR A 207 6.52 17.35 -21.05
N VAL A 208 7.21 18.20 -20.30
CA VAL A 208 7.59 19.58 -20.68
C VAL A 208 9.07 19.66 -21.11
N GLU A 209 9.81 18.54 -21.09
CA GLU A 209 11.17 18.38 -21.61
C GLU A 209 11.16 17.53 -22.90
#